data_AF-A0AAU0HN27-F1
#
_entry.id   AF-A0AAU0HN27-F1
#
_cell.length_a   1.000
_cell.length_b   1.000
_cell.length_c   1.000
_cell.angle_alpha   90.00
_cell.angle_beta   90.00
_cell.angle_gamma   90.00
#
_symmetry.space_group_name_H-M   'P 1'
#
loop_
_entity.id
_entity.type
_entity.pdbx_description
1 polymer ?
#
loop_
_entity_poly.entity_id
_entity_poly.type
_entity_poly.pdbx_seq_one_letter_code
_entity_poly.pdbx_strand_id
1 'polypeptide(L)'
;MDNIAGQKSSLTWATHISVVFLVVIWLVPTLGLFVSSFRERDQISASGWWEAPFAVELTARGRTASDATPDGDGFVVTGNIYDDPEAASYFPDGGSDITAFGTRGVNPTEFEAGTTADLGDGETLTVDADGSYRWTTPEDPGDRGQRIYFAAASPPEFTLANYRQVLSADNMDRAFINTLTVTVPATIIPILIAAFAAYALAWMDFPGRGVLIAAVVGLLVVPLQLALVPMLDLHNRIGIGQSFMGIWFAHTAFGMPLAVYLLRNYMAGLPRDIIESAKVDGATDFELFVRIILPLSLPALAAFSIFQFLWTWNDLLVAKVFLPSDDASKVMTVKIADDLLGSRGGDWGILATAAFVSIAVPLIVFFSMQRFLVRGLLAGSVK
;
A
#
# COMPACT_ATOMS: atom_id res chain seq x y z
N MET A 1 41.64 -22.69 27.88
CA MET A 1 42.40 -23.08 26.68
C MET A 1 41.37 -23.80 25.83
N ASP A 2 40.66 -23.19 24.89
CA ASP A 2 41.03 -22.13 23.96
C ASP A 2 39.86 -21.17 23.71
N ASN A 3 40.05 -19.89 24.07
CA ASN A 3 39.32 -18.77 23.48
C ASN A 3 40.38 -17.96 22.73
N ILE A 4 40.70 -18.42 21.53
CA ILE A 4 41.57 -17.68 20.60
C ILE A 4 40.77 -16.46 20.13
N ALA A 5 41.28 -15.29 20.48
CA ALA A 5 40.87 -14.03 19.92
C ALA A 5 40.92 -14.08 18.38
N GLY A 6 39.82 -13.73 17.70
CA GLY A 6 39.85 -13.34 16.29
C GLY A 6 39.03 -14.16 15.29
N GLN A 7 38.47 -15.31 15.64
CA GLN A 7 37.54 -16.01 14.73
C GLN A 7 36.10 -15.66 15.09
N LYS A 8 35.45 -14.81 14.28
CA LYS A 8 34.00 -14.67 14.31
C LYS A 8 33.41 -16.07 14.09
N SER A 9 32.73 -16.60 15.11
CA SER A 9 32.09 -17.92 15.07
C SER A 9 31.30 -18.06 13.77
N SER A 10 31.40 -19.22 13.10
CA SER A 10 30.61 -19.55 11.90
C SER A 10 29.10 -19.30 12.12
N LEU A 11 28.66 -19.39 13.38
CA LEU A 11 27.31 -19.06 13.83
C LEU A 11 26.94 -17.58 13.63
N THR A 12 27.88 -16.65 13.84
CA THR A 12 27.65 -15.20 13.63
C THR A 12 27.46 -14.89 12.14
N TRP A 13 28.24 -15.55 11.27
CA TRP A 13 28.07 -15.43 9.82
C TRP A 13 26.74 -15.99 9.37
N ALA A 14 26.35 -17.16 9.88
CA ALA A 14 25.03 -17.74 9.61
C ALA A 14 23.91 -16.78 10.03
N THR A 15 23.96 -16.22 11.24
CA THR A 15 22.96 -15.24 11.71
C THR A 15 22.89 -14.01 10.81
N HIS A 16 24.04 -13.41 10.45
CA HIS A 16 24.04 -12.23 9.57
C HIS A 16 23.48 -12.54 8.19
N ILE A 17 23.85 -13.69 7.60
CA ILE A 17 23.30 -14.13 6.32
C ILE A 17 21.79 -14.34 6.43
N SER A 18 21.30 -15.00 7.48
CA SER A 18 19.87 -15.21 7.70
C SER A 18 19.12 -13.88 7.86
N VAL A 19 19.68 -12.92 8.59
CA VAL A 19 19.07 -11.59 8.75
C VAL A 19 19.04 -10.85 7.41
N VAL A 20 20.15 -10.84 6.65
CA VAL A 20 20.20 -10.20 5.32
C VAL A 20 19.19 -10.85 4.38
N PHE A 21 19.11 -12.17 4.36
CA PHE A 21 18.16 -12.92 3.55
C PHE A 21 16.71 -12.56 3.90
N LEU A 22 16.37 -12.51 5.19
CA LEU A 22 15.05 -12.08 5.65
C LEU A 22 14.74 -10.66 5.23
N VAL A 23 15.69 -9.72 5.37
CA VAL A 23 15.53 -8.34 4.92
C VAL A 23 15.29 -8.26 3.42
N VAL A 24 16.07 -9.00 2.61
CA VAL A 24 15.90 -9.03 1.16
C VAL A 24 14.50 -9.54 0.79
N ILE A 25 14.05 -10.66 1.37
CA ILE A 25 12.70 -11.18 1.17
C ILE A 25 11.63 -10.14 1.51
N TRP A 26 11.82 -9.43 2.63
CA TRP A 26 10.87 -8.43 3.09
C TRP A 26 10.81 -7.18 2.21
N LEU A 27 11.90 -6.87 1.49
CA LEU A 27 11.96 -5.76 0.54
C LEU A 27 11.37 -6.10 -0.83
N VAL A 28 11.19 -7.39 -1.17
CA VAL A 28 10.65 -7.81 -2.48
C VAL A 28 9.29 -7.16 -2.79
N PRO A 29 8.29 -7.12 -1.89
CA PRO A 29 7.01 -6.47 -2.19
C PRO A 29 7.16 -4.96 -2.41
N THR A 30 8.01 -4.30 -1.62
CA THR A 30 8.27 -2.85 -1.77
C THR A 30 8.97 -2.55 -3.09
N LEU A 31 9.92 -3.38 -3.51
CA LEU A 31 10.55 -3.28 -4.82
C LEU A 31 9.55 -3.51 -5.94
N GLY A 32 8.65 -4.49 -5.79
CA GLY A 32 7.58 -4.73 -6.75
C GLY A 32 6.63 -3.54 -6.89
N LEU A 33 6.23 -2.90 -5.79
CA LEU A 33 5.44 -1.66 -5.83
C LEU A 33 6.22 -0.53 -6.50
N PHE A 34 7.50 -0.37 -6.17
CA PHE A 34 8.36 0.65 -6.78
C PHE A 34 8.46 0.47 -8.29
N VAL A 35 8.80 -0.74 -8.77
CA VAL A 35 8.90 -1.00 -10.22
C VAL A 35 7.54 -0.80 -10.89
N SER A 36 6.47 -1.34 -10.30
CA SER A 36 5.10 -1.21 -10.86
C SER A 36 4.62 0.24 -10.93
N SER A 37 5.10 1.12 -10.05
CA SER A 37 4.73 2.54 -10.07
C SER A 37 5.19 3.29 -11.33
N PHE A 38 6.19 2.76 -12.04
CA PHE A 38 6.66 3.30 -13.32
C PHE A 38 6.10 2.56 -14.54
N ARG A 39 5.26 1.53 -14.36
CA ARG A 39 4.74 0.73 -15.47
C ARG A 39 3.39 1.23 -15.96
N GLU A 40 3.18 1.10 -17.26
CA GLU A 40 1.90 1.25 -17.93
C GLU A 40 0.88 0.19 -17.48
N ARG A 41 -0.41 0.47 -17.61
CA ARG A 41 -1.48 -0.44 -17.18
C ARG A 41 -1.44 -1.79 -17.89
N ASP A 42 -1.23 -1.76 -19.21
CA ASP A 42 -1.26 -2.96 -20.04
C ASP A 42 -0.07 -3.87 -19.74
N GLN A 43 1.11 -3.27 -19.53
CA GLN A 43 2.31 -3.95 -19.06
C GLN A 43 2.09 -4.66 -17.71
N ILE A 44 1.46 -3.98 -16.74
CA ILE A 44 1.17 -4.56 -15.41
C ILE A 44 0.20 -5.75 -15.50
N SER A 45 -0.78 -5.66 -16.41
CA SER A 45 -1.76 -6.73 -16.59
C SER A 45 -1.18 -7.93 -17.34
N ALA A 46 -0.17 -7.72 -18.19
CA ALA A 46 0.47 -8.77 -18.98
C ALA A 46 1.53 -9.55 -18.19
N SER A 47 2.29 -8.91 -17.31
CA SER A 47 3.37 -9.60 -16.59
C SER A 47 3.67 -9.09 -15.18
N GLY A 48 4.36 -9.94 -14.41
CA GLY A 48 4.89 -9.57 -13.09
C GLY A 48 5.95 -8.47 -13.17
N TRP A 49 6.13 -7.72 -12.08
CA TRP A 49 7.09 -6.61 -12.03
C TRP A 49 8.56 -7.02 -12.29
N TRP A 50 8.90 -8.30 -12.08
CA TRP A 50 10.23 -8.83 -12.36
C TRP A 50 10.52 -8.94 -13.87
N GLU A 51 9.50 -8.93 -14.73
CA GLU A 51 9.62 -8.92 -16.19
C GLU A 51 9.62 -7.51 -16.79
N ALA A 52 9.46 -6.46 -15.97
CA ALA A 52 9.40 -5.08 -16.43
C ALA A 52 10.57 -4.61 -17.32
N PRO A 53 11.82 -5.13 -17.21
CA PRO A 53 12.91 -4.76 -18.11
C PRO A 53 12.87 -5.45 -19.49
N PHE A 54 11.95 -6.38 -19.72
CA PHE A 54 11.90 -7.21 -20.92
C PHE A 54 10.63 -6.95 -21.73
N ALA A 55 10.65 -7.33 -23.00
CA ALA A 55 9.44 -7.30 -23.81
C ALA A 55 8.43 -8.32 -23.28
N VAL A 56 7.16 -7.95 -23.30
CA VAL A 56 6.05 -8.79 -22.85
C VAL A 56 5.06 -8.97 -23.99
N GLU A 57 4.39 -10.11 -24.04
CA GLU A 57 3.35 -10.33 -25.04
C GLU A 57 2.06 -9.63 -24.58
N LEU A 58 1.58 -8.69 -25.39
CA LEU A 58 0.29 -8.01 -25.17
C LEU A 58 -0.74 -8.59 -26.14
N THR A 59 -1.94 -8.86 -25.61
CA THR A 59 -3.10 -9.16 -26.44
C THR A 59 -3.86 -7.87 -26.75
N ALA A 60 -3.89 -7.49 -28.01
CA ALA A 60 -4.62 -6.35 -28.51
C ALA A 60 -5.78 -6.78 -29.40
N ARG A 61 -6.56 -5.80 -29.87
CA ARG A 61 -7.63 -6.01 -30.84
C ARG A 61 -7.66 -4.86 -31.83
N GLY A 62 -8.10 -5.16 -33.04
CA GLY A 62 -8.40 -4.18 -34.07
C GLY A 62 -9.50 -4.70 -34.99
N ARG A 63 -9.73 -3.98 -36.08
CA ARG A 63 -10.67 -4.38 -37.12
C ARG A 63 -10.02 -4.33 -38.50
N THR A 64 -10.47 -5.19 -39.40
CA THR A 64 -10.17 -5.02 -40.81
C THR A 64 -10.80 -3.73 -41.33
N ALA A 65 -10.28 -3.23 -42.45
CA ALA A 65 -10.91 -2.17 -43.22
C ALA A 65 -12.30 -2.60 -43.72
N SER A 66 -13.10 -1.62 -44.13
CA SER A 66 -14.39 -1.82 -44.82
C SER A 66 -14.24 -1.94 -46.33
N ASP A 67 -13.10 -1.49 -46.88
CA ASP A 67 -12.90 -1.45 -48.33
C ASP A 67 -12.59 -2.85 -48.87
N ALA A 68 -13.62 -3.47 -49.44
CA ALA A 68 -13.54 -4.79 -50.02
C ALA A 68 -13.33 -4.75 -51.53
N THR A 69 -12.48 -5.63 -52.03
CA THR A 69 -12.23 -5.83 -53.46
C THR A 69 -12.88 -7.12 -53.93
N PRO A 70 -13.64 -7.13 -55.05
CA PRO A 70 -14.18 -8.38 -55.59
C PRO A 70 -13.05 -9.32 -56.02
N ASP A 71 -13.11 -10.59 -55.60
CA ASP A 71 -12.16 -11.65 -55.94
C ASP A 71 -12.93 -12.96 -56.20
N GLY A 72 -13.08 -13.34 -57.47
CA GLY A 72 -13.91 -14.49 -57.86
C GLY A 72 -15.39 -14.31 -57.53
N ASP A 73 -15.98 -15.26 -56.80
CA ASP A 73 -17.37 -15.28 -56.37
C ASP A 73 -17.59 -14.59 -54.99
N GLY A 74 -16.57 -13.92 -54.44
CA GLY A 74 -16.64 -13.27 -53.14
C GLY A 74 -15.84 -11.96 -53.07
N PHE A 75 -15.54 -11.54 -51.85
CA PHE A 75 -14.87 -10.30 -51.52
C PHE A 75 -13.61 -10.55 -50.70
N VAL A 76 -12.58 -9.74 -50.95
CA VAL A 76 -11.32 -9.76 -50.21
C VAL A 76 -11.04 -8.38 -49.64
N VAL A 77 -10.74 -8.37 -48.34
CA VAL A 77 -10.24 -7.20 -47.63
C VAL A 77 -8.79 -7.46 -47.25
N THR A 78 -7.91 -6.54 -47.64
CA THR A 78 -6.50 -6.55 -47.25
C THR A 78 -6.11 -5.22 -46.63
N GLY A 79 -5.25 -5.26 -45.63
CA GLY A 79 -4.69 -4.07 -45.00
C GLY A 79 -3.65 -4.46 -43.96
N ASN A 80 -3.25 -3.51 -43.13
CA ASN A 80 -2.43 -3.78 -41.96
C ASN A 80 -3.26 -3.55 -40.69
N ILE A 81 -3.19 -4.46 -39.72
CA ILE A 81 -3.95 -4.35 -38.47
C ILE A 81 -3.51 -3.13 -37.66
N TYR A 82 -2.25 -2.70 -37.78
CA TYR A 82 -1.73 -1.51 -37.10
C TYR A 82 -2.24 -0.18 -37.70
N ASP A 83 -2.91 -0.21 -38.86
CA ASP A 83 -3.60 0.97 -39.42
C ASP A 83 -4.92 1.26 -38.67
N ASP A 84 -5.47 0.27 -37.95
CA ASP A 84 -6.65 0.45 -37.12
C ASP A 84 -6.33 1.28 -35.86
N PRO A 85 -7.08 2.37 -35.57
CA PRO A 85 -6.80 3.22 -34.42
C PRO A 85 -6.86 2.51 -33.07
N GLU A 86 -7.66 1.45 -32.93
CA GLU A 86 -7.75 0.67 -31.69
C GLU A 86 -6.47 -0.17 -31.52
N ALA A 87 -6.02 -0.87 -32.57
CA ALA A 87 -4.76 -1.62 -32.55
C ALA A 87 -3.53 -0.71 -32.36
N ALA A 88 -3.47 0.43 -33.06
CA ALA A 88 -2.38 1.40 -32.96
C ALA A 88 -2.21 1.97 -31.55
N SER A 89 -3.28 2.04 -30.75
CA SER A 89 -3.19 2.56 -29.38
C SER A 89 -2.37 1.68 -28.43
N TYR A 90 -2.22 0.38 -28.73
CA TYR A 90 -1.38 -0.55 -27.94
C TYR A 90 0.08 -0.57 -28.42
N PHE A 91 0.35 -0.09 -29.65
CA PHE A 91 1.67 -0.14 -30.29
C PHE A 91 1.98 1.19 -31.01
N PRO A 92 2.17 2.30 -30.25
CA PRO A 92 2.23 3.65 -30.81
C PRO A 92 3.47 3.92 -31.68
N ASP A 93 4.55 3.18 -31.48
CA ASP A 93 5.79 3.30 -32.27
C ASP A 93 5.79 2.44 -33.55
N GLY A 94 4.68 1.75 -33.85
CA GLY A 94 4.54 0.86 -34.99
C GLY A 94 4.72 -0.63 -34.65
N GLY A 95 4.30 -1.48 -35.59
CA GLY A 95 4.01 -2.90 -35.38
C GLY A 95 5.19 -3.75 -34.88
N SER A 96 4.91 -4.53 -33.84
CA SER A 96 5.76 -5.63 -33.39
C SER A 96 5.37 -6.93 -34.09
N ASP A 97 6.24 -7.92 -34.11
CA ASP A 97 5.90 -9.21 -34.72
C ASP A 97 4.70 -9.84 -33.99
N ILE A 98 3.63 -10.08 -34.74
CA ILE A 98 2.45 -10.81 -34.27
C ILE A 98 2.82 -12.29 -34.17
N THR A 99 2.57 -12.89 -33.01
CA THR A 99 2.86 -14.31 -32.74
C THR A 99 1.62 -15.18 -32.99
N ALA A 100 0.44 -14.66 -32.65
CA ALA A 100 -0.83 -15.37 -32.80
C ALA A 100 -2.01 -14.41 -32.97
N PHE A 101 -3.12 -14.91 -33.50
CA PHE A 101 -4.37 -14.16 -33.68
C PHE A 101 -5.61 -15.02 -33.43
N GLY A 102 -6.76 -14.36 -33.36
CA GLY A 102 -8.07 -14.96 -33.17
C GLY A 102 -9.19 -13.99 -33.52
N THR A 103 -10.41 -14.48 -33.65
CA THR A 103 -11.58 -13.64 -34.01
C THR A 103 -12.55 -13.42 -32.85
N ARG A 104 -12.31 -14.07 -31.71
CA ARG A 104 -13.15 -14.02 -30.52
C ARG A 104 -12.33 -13.63 -29.31
N GLY A 105 -12.87 -12.76 -28.47
CA GLY A 105 -12.17 -12.33 -27.26
C GLY A 105 -11.95 -13.43 -26.21
N VAL A 106 -12.66 -14.57 -26.33
CA VAL A 106 -12.46 -15.74 -25.46
C VAL A 106 -11.20 -16.53 -25.85
N ASN A 107 -10.90 -16.60 -27.16
CA ASN A 107 -9.73 -17.28 -27.72
C ASN A 107 -8.98 -16.31 -28.65
N PRO A 108 -8.27 -15.30 -28.09
CA PRO A 108 -7.65 -14.25 -28.88
C PRO A 108 -6.39 -14.69 -29.64
N THR A 109 -5.86 -15.88 -29.32
CA THR A 109 -4.61 -16.45 -29.86
C THR A 109 -4.83 -17.88 -30.37
N GLU A 110 -5.99 -18.13 -30.99
CA GLU A 110 -6.39 -19.45 -31.47
C GLU A 110 -5.51 -19.96 -32.63
N PHE A 111 -4.99 -19.04 -33.46
CA PHE A 111 -4.24 -19.34 -34.68
C PHE A 111 -2.85 -18.71 -34.62
N GLU A 112 -1.83 -19.41 -35.13
CA GLU A 112 -0.48 -18.84 -35.27
C GLU A 112 -0.44 -17.82 -36.42
N ALA A 113 0.38 -16.78 -36.29
CA ALA A 113 0.56 -15.80 -37.36
C ALA A 113 1.06 -16.48 -38.66
N GLY A 114 0.54 -16.03 -39.81
CA GLY A 114 0.79 -16.59 -41.13
C GLY A 114 -0.06 -17.83 -41.49
N THR A 115 -0.90 -18.31 -40.56
CA THR A 115 -1.86 -19.39 -40.86
C THR A 115 -3.20 -18.83 -41.32
N THR A 116 -3.87 -19.56 -42.22
CA THR A 116 -5.24 -19.22 -42.65
C THR A 116 -6.25 -19.88 -41.74
N ALA A 117 -6.97 -19.06 -40.97
CA ALA A 117 -8.08 -19.48 -40.13
C ALA A 117 -9.37 -19.62 -40.96
N ASP A 118 -10.05 -20.75 -40.81
CA ASP A 118 -11.41 -20.96 -41.31
C ASP A 118 -12.40 -20.46 -40.24
N LEU A 119 -13.19 -19.44 -40.59
CA LEU A 119 -14.14 -18.81 -39.69
C LEU A 119 -15.54 -19.44 -39.77
N GLY A 120 -15.74 -20.40 -40.68
CA GLY A 120 -17.05 -20.93 -41.04
C GLY A 120 -17.73 -20.08 -42.12
N ASP A 121 -18.82 -20.62 -42.69
CA ASP A 121 -19.64 -19.94 -43.70
C ASP A 121 -18.89 -19.44 -44.95
N GLY A 122 -17.75 -20.08 -45.26
CA GLY A 122 -16.90 -19.73 -46.40
C GLY A 122 -15.97 -18.54 -46.16
N GLU A 123 -15.88 -18.04 -44.91
CA GLU A 123 -14.97 -16.97 -44.54
C GLU A 123 -13.61 -17.49 -44.09
N THR A 124 -12.54 -16.84 -44.56
CA THR A 124 -11.17 -17.15 -44.14
C THR A 124 -10.40 -15.91 -43.78
N LEU A 125 -9.57 -15.98 -42.74
CA LEU A 125 -8.71 -14.89 -42.29
C LEU A 125 -7.27 -15.36 -42.13
N THR A 126 -6.33 -14.64 -42.73
CA THR A 126 -4.89 -14.79 -42.48
C THR A 126 -4.37 -13.48 -41.90
N VAL A 127 -3.56 -13.56 -40.84
CA VAL A 127 -2.84 -12.42 -40.26
C VAL A 127 -1.37 -12.80 -40.18
N ASP A 128 -0.52 -12.09 -40.90
CA ASP A 128 0.93 -12.30 -40.95
C ASP A 128 1.64 -11.59 -39.78
N ALA A 129 2.89 -11.99 -39.54
CA ALA A 129 3.69 -11.46 -38.42
C ALA A 129 3.91 -9.94 -38.50
N ASP A 130 3.95 -9.37 -39.71
CA ASP A 130 4.11 -7.92 -39.93
C ASP A 130 2.80 -7.11 -39.77
N GLY A 131 1.71 -7.79 -39.38
CA GLY A 131 0.38 -7.19 -39.21
C GLY A 131 -0.44 -7.11 -40.49
N SER A 132 0.11 -7.50 -41.64
CA SER A 132 -0.70 -7.61 -42.86
C SER A 132 -1.75 -8.70 -42.69
N TYR A 133 -2.96 -8.45 -43.19
CA TYR A 133 -4.04 -9.43 -43.14
C TYR A 133 -4.72 -9.57 -44.49
N ARG A 134 -5.28 -10.76 -44.71
CA ARG A 134 -6.20 -11.06 -45.80
C ARG A 134 -7.44 -11.73 -45.24
N TRP A 135 -8.57 -11.05 -45.32
CA TRP A 135 -9.88 -11.60 -44.99
C TRP A 135 -10.65 -11.82 -46.28
N THR A 136 -11.23 -13.01 -46.44
CA THR A 136 -12.07 -13.39 -47.58
C THR A 136 -13.44 -13.76 -47.06
N THR A 137 -14.48 -13.22 -47.68
CA THR A 137 -15.88 -13.51 -47.34
C THR A 137 -16.73 -13.67 -48.61
N PRO A 138 -17.71 -14.59 -48.64
CA PRO A 138 -18.61 -14.75 -49.80
C PRO A 138 -19.60 -13.59 -49.97
N GLU A 139 -19.93 -12.88 -48.89
CA GLU A 139 -20.90 -11.77 -48.88
C GLU A 139 -20.20 -10.42 -48.76
N ASP A 140 -20.87 -9.35 -49.19
CA ASP A 140 -20.34 -7.99 -49.02
C ASP A 140 -20.22 -7.66 -47.53
N PRO A 141 -19.00 -7.38 -47.00
CA PRO A 141 -18.77 -7.14 -45.59
C PRO A 141 -19.43 -5.84 -45.08
N GLY A 142 -19.86 -4.94 -45.98
CA GLY A 142 -20.44 -3.66 -45.64
C GLY A 142 -19.52 -2.79 -44.79
N ASP A 143 -20.10 -1.90 -43.97
CA ASP A 143 -19.33 -0.90 -43.20
C ASP A 143 -18.63 -1.46 -41.94
N ARG A 144 -18.78 -2.75 -41.65
CA ARG A 144 -18.28 -3.37 -40.40
C ARG A 144 -17.24 -4.42 -40.70
N GLY A 145 -15.97 -4.02 -40.69
CA GLY A 145 -14.84 -4.94 -40.79
C GLY A 145 -14.80 -6.00 -39.68
N GLN A 146 -14.16 -7.12 -40.00
CA GLN A 146 -13.98 -8.26 -39.11
C GLN A 146 -13.11 -7.88 -37.91
N ARG A 147 -13.49 -8.31 -36.71
CA ARG A 147 -12.69 -8.06 -35.51
C ARG A 147 -11.58 -9.09 -35.40
N ILE A 148 -10.36 -8.60 -35.19
CA ILE A 148 -9.17 -9.41 -35.02
C ILE A 148 -8.62 -9.13 -33.63
N TYR A 149 -8.36 -10.19 -32.88
CA TYR A 149 -7.56 -10.19 -31.67
C TYR A 149 -6.19 -10.75 -32.03
N PHE A 150 -5.13 -10.18 -31.48
CA PHE A 150 -3.77 -10.62 -31.79
C PHE A 150 -2.84 -10.43 -30.60
N ALA A 151 -1.84 -11.29 -30.52
CA ALA A 151 -0.76 -11.21 -29.56
C ALA A 151 0.51 -10.73 -30.26
N ALA A 152 1.15 -9.71 -29.71
CA ALA A 152 2.41 -9.19 -30.22
C ALA A 152 3.30 -8.74 -29.06
N ALA A 153 4.62 -8.81 -29.26
CA ALA A 153 5.59 -8.38 -28.26
C ALA A 153 5.56 -6.85 -28.10
N SER A 154 5.36 -6.32 -26.89
CA SER A 154 5.50 -4.90 -26.59
C SER A 154 6.81 -4.67 -25.86
N PRO A 155 7.66 -3.73 -26.29
CA PRO A 155 8.90 -3.40 -25.58
C PRO A 155 8.60 -2.89 -24.16
N PRO A 156 9.56 -2.99 -23.24
CA PRO A 156 9.39 -2.49 -21.89
C PRO A 156 9.20 -0.97 -21.91
N GLU A 157 8.07 -0.50 -21.39
CA GLU A 157 7.74 0.92 -21.30
C GLU A 157 7.69 1.39 -19.84
N PHE A 158 8.38 2.49 -19.57
CA PHE A 158 8.39 3.15 -18.27
C PHE A 158 7.85 4.58 -18.38
N THR A 159 6.95 4.93 -17.48
CA THR A 159 6.22 6.19 -17.50
C THR A 159 6.22 6.87 -16.14
N LEU A 160 6.11 8.20 -16.17
CA LEU A 160 5.84 9.04 -15.00
C LEU A 160 4.37 9.49 -14.93
N ALA A 161 3.53 9.02 -15.86
CA ALA A 161 2.12 9.39 -15.92
C ALA A 161 1.39 9.09 -14.60
N ASN A 162 1.62 7.91 -14.02
CA ASN A 162 1.04 7.52 -12.73
C ASN A 162 1.37 8.52 -11.61
N TYR A 163 2.63 8.97 -11.53
CA TYR A 163 3.05 9.95 -10.52
C TYR A 163 2.38 11.30 -10.72
N ARG A 164 2.30 11.77 -11.97
CA ARG A 164 1.58 13.02 -12.28
C ARG A 164 0.12 12.90 -11.87
N GLN A 165 -0.54 11.81 -12.25
CA GLN A 165 -1.94 11.56 -11.92
C GLN A 165 -2.20 11.50 -10.41
N VAL A 166 -1.35 10.83 -9.63
CA VAL A 166 -1.49 10.76 -8.17
C VAL A 166 -1.24 12.12 -7.51
N LEU A 167 -0.16 12.81 -7.90
CA LEU A 167 0.23 14.08 -7.29
C LEU A 167 -0.65 15.26 -7.71
N SER A 168 -1.25 15.20 -8.90
CA SER A 168 -2.20 16.20 -9.40
C SER A 168 -3.65 15.77 -9.27
N ALA A 169 -3.95 14.68 -8.54
CA ALA A 169 -5.31 14.26 -8.29
C ALA A 169 -6.08 15.35 -7.51
N ASP A 170 -7.31 15.61 -7.93
CA ASP A 170 -8.15 16.64 -7.31
C ASP A 170 -8.27 16.43 -5.80
N ASN A 171 -8.05 17.51 -5.04
CA ASN A 171 -8.09 17.54 -3.58
C ASN A 171 -7.13 16.57 -2.84
N MET A 172 -6.10 16.04 -3.52
CA MET A 172 -5.09 15.18 -2.86
C MET A 172 -4.30 15.93 -1.77
N ASP A 173 -4.04 17.22 -1.99
CA ASP A 173 -3.43 18.14 -1.02
C ASP A 173 -4.28 18.26 0.27
N ARG A 174 -5.59 18.40 0.12
CA ARG A 174 -6.53 18.43 1.25
C ARG A 174 -6.56 17.07 1.95
N ALA A 175 -6.58 15.97 1.19
CA ALA A 175 -6.55 14.62 1.77
C ALA A 175 -5.27 14.38 2.57
N PHE A 176 -4.12 14.88 2.10
CA PHE A 176 -2.85 14.87 2.83
C PHE A 176 -2.94 15.67 4.14
N ILE A 177 -3.46 16.89 4.10
CA ILE A 177 -3.65 17.72 5.31
C ILE A 177 -4.62 17.07 6.30
N ASN A 178 -5.72 16.48 5.82
CA ASN A 178 -6.66 15.74 6.65
C ASN A 178 -5.98 14.53 7.31
N THR A 179 -5.14 13.82 6.57
CA THR A 179 -4.38 12.67 7.11
C THR A 179 -3.47 13.11 8.25
N LEU A 180 -2.76 14.24 8.11
CA LEU A 180 -1.97 14.82 9.20
C LEU A 180 -2.84 15.29 10.36
N THR A 181 -3.98 15.93 10.06
CA THR A 181 -4.95 16.42 11.03
C THR A 181 -5.55 15.28 11.86
N VAL A 182 -5.66 14.07 11.31
CA VAL A 182 -6.06 12.87 12.05
C VAL A 182 -4.88 12.26 12.79
N THR A 183 -3.78 12.00 12.07
CA THR A 183 -2.65 11.19 12.57
C THR A 183 -1.91 11.86 13.72
N VAL A 184 -1.66 13.17 13.65
CA VAL A 184 -0.85 13.88 14.66
C VAL A 184 -1.57 13.92 16.02
N PRO A 185 -2.84 14.38 16.14
CA PRO A 185 -3.57 14.34 17.41
C PRO A 185 -3.78 12.90 17.92
N ALA A 186 -4.15 11.97 17.03
CA ALA A 186 -4.32 10.56 17.38
C ALA A 186 -3.02 9.86 17.83
N THR A 187 -1.86 10.46 17.57
CA THR A 187 -0.57 9.98 18.09
C THR A 187 -0.24 10.62 19.43
N ILE A 188 -0.50 11.92 19.59
CA ILE A 188 -0.10 12.68 20.78
C ILE A 188 -1.05 12.44 21.96
N ILE A 189 -2.37 12.48 21.74
CA ILE A 189 -3.37 12.38 22.80
C ILE A 189 -3.21 11.08 23.62
N PRO A 190 -3.08 9.88 23.00
CA PRO A 190 -2.95 8.65 23.77
C PRO A 190 -1.67 8.61 24.58
N ILE A 191 -0.56 9.16 24.06
CA ILE A 191 0.72 9.22 24.78
C ILE A 191 0.59 10.03 26.06
N LEU A 192 -0.02 11.22 25.96
CA LEU A 192 -0.19 12.11 27.10
C LEU A 192 -1.01 11.43 28.21
N ILE A 193 -2.11 10.77 27.85
CA ILE A 193 -2.97 10.09 28.82
C ILE A 193 -2.30 8.82 29.36
N ALA A 194 -1.73 8.00 28.48
CA ALA A 194 -1.12 6.73 28.83
C ALA A 194 0.15 6.89 29.66
N ALA A 195 0.94 7.95 29.47
CA ALA A 195 2.12 8.20 30.28
C ALA A 195 1.76 8.43 31.77
N PHE A 196 0.70 9.20 32.05
CA PHE A 196 0.20 9.38 33.42
C PHE A 196 -0.35 8.07 34.00
N ALA A 197 -1.18 7.36 33.23
CA ALA A 197 -1.76 6.10 33.67
C ALA A 197 -0.68 5.03 33.93
N ALA A 198 0.32 4.94 33.06
CA ALA A 198 1.45 4.04 33.19
C ALA A 198 2.29 4.35 34.43
N TYR A 199 2.57 5.63 34.70
CA TYR A 199 3.27 6.05 35.92
C TYR A 199 2.51 5.61 37.17
N ALA A 200 1.22 5.93 37.26
CA ALA A 200 0.38 5.56 38.39
C ALA A 200 0.35 4.03 38.61
N LEU A 201 0.18 3.26 37.53
CA LEU A 201 0.11 1.79 37.59
C LEU A 201 1.47 1.11 37.82
N ALA A 202 2.58 1.82 37.61
CA ALA A 202 3.93 1.31 37.84
C ALA A 202 4.47 1.67 39.25
N TRP A 203 4.19 2.88 39.75
CA TRP A 203 4.91 3.46 40.88
C TRP A 203 4.04 3.95 42.04
N MET A 204 2.73 4.12 41.86
CA MET A 204 1.82 4.54 42.93
C MET A 204 1.12 3.34 43.56
N ASP A 205 0.95 3.38 44.88
CA ASP A 205 0.21 2.35 45.63
C ASP A 205 -1.19 2.85 45.95
N PHE A 206 -2.21 2.16 45.43
CA PHE A 206 -3.61 2.48 45.66
C PHE A 206 -4.48 1.21 45.51
N PRO A 207 -5.64 1.14 46.18
CA PRO A 207 -6.52 -0.03 46.11
C PRO A 207 -7.06 -0.23 44.68
N GLY A 208 -7.14 -1.48 44.22
CA GLY A 208 -7.66 -1.82 42.90
C GLY A 208 -6.66 -1.75 41.74
N ARG A 209 -5.41 -1.34 41.98
CA ARG A 209 -4.33 -1.29 40.95
C ARG A 209 -4.22 -2.56 40.11
N GLY A 210 -4.27 -3.74 40.74
CA GLY A 210 -4.18 -5.03 40.04
C GLY A 210 -5.37 -5.29 39.11
N VAL A 211 -6.59 -4.91 39.51
CA VAL A 211 -7.79 -5.04 38.70
C VAL A 211 -7.73 -4.12 37.48
N LEU A 212 -7.26 -2.87 37.65
CA LEU A 212 -7.06 -1.96 36.53
C LEU A 212 -6.04 -2.50 35.52
N ILE A 213 -4.92 -3.07 36.00
CA ILE A 213 -3.93 -3.71 35.12
C ILE A 213 -4.58 -4.87 34.36
N ALA A 214 -5.33 -5.74 35.05
CA ALA A 214 -6.04 -6.85 34.41
C ALA A 214 -7.07 -6.38 33.38
N ALA A 215 -7.79 -5.28 33.66
CA ALA A 215 -8.74 -4.68 32.73
C ALA A 215 -8.04 -4.11 31.48
N VAL A 216 -6.92 -3.38 31.65
CA VAL A 216 -6.10 -2.88 30.52
C VAL A 216 -5.63 -4.03 29.64
N VAL A 217 -5.14 -5.12 30.24
CA VAL A 217 -4.71 -6.31 29.49
C VAL A 217 -5.90 -7.00 28.82
N GLY A 218 -7.05 -7.11 29.49
CA GLY A 218 -8.26 -7.68 28.93
C GLY A 218 -8.79 -6.89 27.72
N LEU A 219 -8.65 -5.56 27.73
CA LEU A 219 -9.03 -4.71 26.61
C LEU A 219 -8.17 -4.92 25.36
N LEU A 220 -6.94 -5.43 25.49
CA LEU A 220 -6.11 -5.80 24.32
C LEU A 220 -6.69 -6.96 23.51
N VAL A 221 -7.52 -7.79 24.13
CA VAL A 221 -8.14 -8.96 23.48
C VAL A 221 -9.34 -8.56 22.63
N VAL A 222 -9.94 -7.39 22.91
CA VAL A 222 -11.15 -6.94 22.21
C VAL A 222 -10.80 -6.56 20.77
N PRO A 223 -11.38 -7.22 19.76
CA PRO A 223 -11.14 -6.87 18.37
C PRO A 223 -11.78 -5.51 18.07
N LEU A 224 -10.99 -4.57 17.56
CA LEU A 224 -11.44 -3.20 17.31
C LEU A 224 -12.67 -3.14 16.39
N GLN A 225 -12.76 -4.07 15.42
CA GLN A 225 -13.84 -4.12 14.43
C GLN A 225 -15.21 -4.31 15.07
N LEU A 226 -15.32 -5.09 16.16
CA LEU A 226 -16.58 -5.29 16.86
C LEU A 226 -17.04 -4.04 17.63
N ALA A 227 -16.11 -3.17 18.00
CA ALA A 227 -16.37 -1.97 18.79
C ALA A 227 -16.66 -0.73 17.94
N LEU A 228 -16.43 -0.76 16.62
CA LEU A 228 -16.61 0.40 15.73
C LEU A 228 -18.04 0.96 15.75
N VAL A 229 -19.05 0.10 15.51
CA VAL A 229 -20.45 0.54 15.44
C VAL A 229 -20.97 1.05 16.79
N PRO A 230 -20.80 0.32 17.92
CA PRO A 230 -21.21 0.84 19.23
C PRO A 230 -20.50 2.15 19.60
N MET A 231 -19.22 2.28 19.24
CA MET A 231 -18.47 3.49 19.53
C MET A 231 -18.94 4.66 18.68
N LEU A 232 -19.23 4.47 17.39
CA LEU A 232 -19.81 5.52 16.55
C LEU A 232 -21.19 5.97 17.07
N ASP A 233 -22.05 5.04 17.48
CA ASP A 233 -23.32 5.36 18.11
C ASP A 233 -23.13 6.25 19.36
N LEU A 234 -22.19 5.89 20.24
CA LEU A 234 -21.83 6.72 21.39
C LEU A 234 -21.35 8.11 20.97
N HIS A 235 -20.47 8.20 19.97
CA HIS A 235 -19.93 9.47 19.48
C HIS A 235 -21.02 10.36 18.89
N ASN A 236 -21.98 9.79 18.15
CA ASN A 236 -23.15 10.49 17.63
C ASN A 236 -24.02 11.05 18.77
N ARG A 237 -24.29 10.25 19.81
CA ARG A 237 -25.10 10.68 20.96
C ARG A 237 -24.50 11.86 21.72
N ILE A 238 -23.18 11.92 21.83
CA ILE A 238 -22.47 13.03 22.50
C ILE A 238 -22.08 14.17 21.55
N GLY A 239 -22.47 14.10 20.26
CA GLY A 239 -22.30 15.17 19.28
C GLY A 239 -20.91 15.28 18.64
N ILE A 240 -20.06 14.25 18.72
CA ILE A 240 -18.71 14.24 18.10
C ILE A 240 -18.57 13.20 16.98
N GLY A 241 -19.61 12.42 16.69
CA GLY A 241 -19.57 11.41 15.64
C GLY A 241 -19.46 12.03 14.25
N GLN A 242 -18.90 11.28 13.30
CA GLN A 242 -18.66 11.75 11.94
C GLN A 242 -17.92 13.10 11.93
N SER A 243 -16.79 13.19 12.64
CA SER A 243 -15.99 14.43 12.77
C SER A 243 -14.52 14.13 13.06
N PHE A 244 -13.64 15.12 12.85
CA PHE A 244 -12.22 15.01 13.22
C PHE A 244 -12.00 14.71 14.71
N MET A 245 -12.78 15.33 15.60
CA MET A 245 -12.71 15.01 17.03
C MET A 245 -13.11 13.57 17.29
N GLY A 246 -14.14 13.08 16.58
CA GLY A 246 -14.61 11.72 16.75
C GLY A 246 -13.55 10.69 16.40
N ILE A 247 -12.85 10.88 15.28
CA ILE A 247 -11.77 9.97 14.88
C ILE A 247 -10.52 10.08 15.79
N TRP A 248 -10.22 11.25 16.35
CA TRP A 248 -9.13 11.40 17.32
C TRP A 248 -9.39 10.57 18.59
N PHE A 249 -10.59 10.68 19.14
CA PHE A 249 -10.98 9.91 20.32
C PHE A 249 -11.16 8.42 20.03
N ALA A 250 -11.61 8.06 18.83
CA ALA A 250 -11.66 6.68 18.37
C ALA A 250 -10.27 6.02 18.40
N HIS A 251 -9.29 6.61 17.72
CA HIS A 251 -7.91 6.10 17.71
C HIS A 251 -7.28 6.12 19.09
N THR A 252 -7.62 7.12 19.91
CA THR A 252 -7.17 7.18 21.30
C THR A 252 -7.72 6.02 22.11
N ALA A 253 -9.03 5.82 22.12
CA ALA A 253 -9.67 4.75 22.90
C ALA A 253 -9.11 3.36 22.53
N PHE A 254 -8.90 3.09 21.24
CA PHE A 254 -8.35 1.81 20.78
C PHE A 254 -6.84 1.66 21.02
N GLY A 255 -6.05 2.75 20.92
CA GLY A 255 -4.61 2.70 21.18
C GLY A 255 -4.24 2.66 22.67
N MET A 256 -5.13 3.13 23.55
CA MET A 256 -4.88 3.29 24.98
C MET A 256 -4.45 2.01 25.71
N PRO A 257 -5.09 0.84 25.54
CA PRO A 257 -4.67 -0.37 26.24
C PRO A 257 -3.22 -0.75 25.96
N LEU A 258 -2.80 -0.66 24.69
CA LEU A 258 -1.44 -0.96 24.27
C LEU A 258 -0.45 0.09 24.78
N ALA A 259 -0.84 1.37 24.69
CA ALA A 259 -0.04 2.49 25.18
C ALA A 259 0.28 2.34 26.68
N VAL A 260 -0.77 2.13 27.49
CA VAL A 260 -0.64 1.98 28.95
C VAL A 260 0.18 0.73 29.27
N TYR A 261 -0.09 -0.40 28.61
CA TYR A 261 0.65 -1.64 28.84
C TYR A 261 2.15 -1.50 28.54
N LEU A 262 2.51 -0.99 27.35
CA LEU A 262 3.90 -0.84 26.93
C LEU A 262 4.65 0.16 27.82
N LEU A 263 4.08 1.34 28.05
CA LEU A 263 4.71 2.38 28.85
C LEU A 263 4.85 1.94 30.31
N ARG A 264 3.84 1.27 30.88
CA ARG A 264 3.92 0.74 32.25
C ARG A 264 5.05 -0.28 32.37
N ASN A 265 5.16 -1.22 31.44
CA ASN A 265 6.19 -2.26 31.50
C ASN A 265 7.59 -1.69 31.39
N TYR A 266 7.78 -0.65 30.57
CA TYR A 266 9.04 0.08 30.51
C TYR A 266 9.31 0.85 31.81
N MET A 267 8.36 1.67 32.26
CA MET A 267 8.51 2.51 33.45
C MET A 267 8.77 1.69 34.71
N ALA A 268 8.15 0.52 34.86
CA ALA A 268 8.37 -0.38 35.99
C ALA A 268 9.78 -1.00 36.00
N GLY A 269 10.48 -1.00 34.86
CA GLY A 269 11.86 -1.47 34.73
C GLY A 269 12.93 -0.43 35.04
N LEU A 270 12.55 0.84 35.32
CA LEU A 270 13.49 1.88 35.68
C LEU A 270 14.14 1.61 37.05
N PRO A 271 15.41 2.00 37.27
CA PRO A 271 16.12 1.75 38.53
C PRO A 271 15.39 2.37 39.73
N ARG A 272 15.02 1.53 40.70
CA ARG A 272 14.28 1.96 41.90
C ARG A 272 15.06 2.96 42.75
N ASP A 273 16.37 2.76 42.86
CA ASP A 273 17.25 3.56 43.74
C ASP A 273 17.21 5.06 43.41
N ILE A 274 17.14 5.43 42.13
CA ILE A 274 17.04 6.83 41.70
C ILE A 274 15.73 7.45 42.18
N ILE A 275 14.65 6.68 42.09
CA ILE A 275 13.29 7.11 42.41
C ILE A 275 13.09 7.19 43.93
N GLU A 276 13.58 6.20 44.66
CA GLU A 276 13.53 6.18 46.13
C GLU A 276 14.37 7.31 46.72
N SER A 277 15.56 7.57 46.17
CA SER A 277 16.40 8.71 46.59
C SER A 277 15.69 10.05 46.38
N ALA A 278 15.09 10.26 45.21
CA ALA A 278 14.33 11.49 44.94
C ALA A 278 13.12 11.66 45.88
N LYS A 279 12.44 10.57 46.27
CA LYS A 279 11.35 10.59 47.26
C LYS A 279 11.87 10.93 48.66
N VAL A 280 13.05 10.43 49.05
CA VAL A 280 13.71 10.79 50.31
C VAL A 280 14.09 12.27 50.33
N ASP A 281 14.48 12.83 49.18
CA ASP A 281 14.73 14.28 48.99
C ASP A 281 13.44 15.13 48.96
N GLY A 282 12.27 14.52 49.15
CA GLY A 282 10.99 15.21 49.24
C GLY A 282 10.31 15.53 47.91
N ALA A 283 10.76 14.94 46.80
CA ALA A 283 10.13 15.14 45.50
C ALA A 283 8.68 14.60 45.50
N THR A 284 7.74 15.42 45.00
CA THR A 284 6.35 15.01 44.80
C THR A 284 6.21 14.03 43.63
N ASP A 285 5.13 13.25 43.57
CA ASP A 285 4.87 12.34 42.44
C ASP A 285 4.84 13.06 41.09
N PHE A 286 4.32 14.29 41.04
CA PHE A 286 4.29 15.08 39.83
C PHE A 286 5.70 15.52 39.40
N GLU A 287 6.54 15.96 40.34
CA GLU A 287 7.93 16.31 40.05
C GLU A 287 8.74 15.09 39.61
N LEU A 288 8.56 13.96 40.30
CA LEU A 288 9.18 12.68 39.96
C LEU A 288 8.77 12.24 38.54
N PHE A 289 7.48 12.34 38.20
CA PHE A 289 6.98 12.02 36.87
C PHE A 289 7.61 12.91 35.79
N VAL A 290 7.52 14.23 35.91
CA VAL A 290 7.95 15.17 34.87
C VAL A 290 9.47 15.24 34.74
N ARG A 291 10.21 15.24 35.86
CA ARG A 291 11.66 15.50 35.85
C ARG A 291 12.51 14.24 35.73
N ILE A 292 12.00 13.07 36.14
CA ILE A 292 12.80 11.83 36.18
C ILE A 292 12.18 10.77 35.28
N ILE A 293 10.94 10.34 35.54
CA ILE A 293 10.35 9.20 34.83
C ILE A 293 10.13 9.50 33.34
N LEU A 294 9.54 10.65 33.02
CA LEU A 294 9.19 11.00 31.65
C LEU A 294 10.44 11.13 30.74
N PRO A 295 11.53 11.82 31.14
CA PRO A 295 12.77 11.85 30.37
C PRO A 295 13.43 10.47 30.19
N LEU A 296 13.44 9.64 31.24
CA LEU A 296 13.98 8.28 31.16
C LEU A 296 13.13 7.35 30.27
N SER A 297 11.85 7.69 30.11
CA SER A 297 10.88 6.97 29.28
C SER A 297 10.82 7.44 27.83
N LEU A 298 11.60 8.44 27.43
CA LEU A 298 11.64 8.94 26.05
C LEU A 298 11.83 7.83 24.98
N PRO A 299 12.68 6.80 25.18
CA PRO A 299 12.81 5.72 24.20
C PRO A 299 11.50 4.94 24.01
N ALA A 300 10.78 4.64 25.09
CA ALA A 300 9.50 3.93 25.03
C ALA A 300 8.37 4.79 24.44
N LEU A 301 8.34 6.08 24.79
CA LEU A 301 7.41 7.04 24.22
C LEU A 301 7.62 7.18 22.71
N ALA A 302 8.88 7.25 22.26
CA ALA A 302 9.24 7.30 20.84
C ALA A 302 8.86 6.01 20.09
N ALA A 303 9.07 4.85 20.71
CA ALA A 303 8.67 3.58 20.12
C ALA A 303 7.14 3.49 19.94
N PHE A 304 6.38 3.82 20.98
CA PHE A 304 4.93 3.83 20.89
C PHE A 304 4.40 4.90 19.91
N SER A 305 4.98 6.10 19.87
CA SER A 305 4.56 7.14 18.94
C SER A 305 4.75 6.72 17.49
N ILE A 306 5.85 6.02 17.15
CA ILE A 306 6.06 5.49 15.80
C ILE A 306 4.95 4.48 15.48
N PHE A 307 4.70 3.53 16.38
CA PHE A 307 3.67 2.51 16.18
C PHE A 307 2.28 3.13 15.98
N GLN A 308 1.89 4.05 16.86
CA GLN A 308 0.60 4.75 16.82
C GLN A 308 0.46 5.62 15.57
N PHE A 309 1.52 6.33 15.18
CA PHE A 309 1.56 7.12 13.95
C PHE A 309 1.37 6.23 12.72
N LEU A 310 2.14 5.14 12.61
CA LEU A 310 2.05 4.22 11.49
C LEU A 310 0.68 3.56 11.41
N TRP A 311 0.11 3.15 12.53
CA TRP A 311 -1.23 2.57 12.55
C TRP A 311 -2.27 3.58 12.04
N THR A 312 -2.28 4.79 12.58
CA THR A 312 -3.27 5.82 12.22
C THR A 312 -3.08 6.34 10.79
N TRP A 313 -1.84 6.52 10.33
CA TRP A 313 -1.51 6.97 8.97
C TRP A 313 -2.03 6.00 7.90
N ASN A 314 -1.95 4.71 8.18
CA ASN A 314 -2.35 3.66 7.25
C ASN A 314 -3.82 3.22 7.42
N ASP A 315 -4.53 3.75 8.43
CA ASP A 315 -5.89 3.29 8.71
C ASP A 315 -6.88 3.77 7.64
N LEU A 316 -7.58 2.81 7.05
CA LEU A 316 -8.68 3.05 6.12
C LEU A 316 -10.04 2.86 6.80
N LEU A 317 -10.14 1.89 7.71
CA LEU A 317 -11.42 1.41 8.22
C LEU A 317 -12.03 2.35 9.26
N VAL A 318 -11.26 2.76 10.27
CA VAL A 318 -11.69 3.74 11.27
C VAL A 318 -11.93 5.09 10.58
N ALA A 319 -11.10 5.45 9.60
CA ALA A 319 -11.33 6.63 8.75
C ALA A 319 -12.71 6.62 8.08
N LYS A 320 -13.07 5.53 7.38
CA LYS A 320 -14.39 5.40 6.73
C LYS A 320 -15.56 5.40 7.71
N VAL A 321 -15.37 4.99 8.96
CA VAL A 321 -16.44 4.92 9.95
C VAL A 321 -16.63 6.22 10.73
N PHE A 322 -15.56 6.97 11.02
CA PHE A 322 -15.59 8.10 11.96
C PHE A 322 -15.46 9.48 11.33
N LEU A 323 -14.99 9.59 10.08
CA LEU A 323 -14.98 10.87 9.37
C LEU A 323 -16.30 11.12 8.65
N PRO A 324 -16.66 12.39 8.42
CA PRO A 324 -17.77 12.74 7.52
C PRO A 324 -17.63 12.05 6.17
N SER A 325 -18.75 11.58 5.63
CA SER A 325 -18.83 10.97 4.29
C SER A 325 -18.84 12.01 3.16
N ASP A 326 -18.04 13.06 3.25
CA ASP A 326 -17.87 14.11 2.24
C ASP A 326 -16.45 14.11 1.65
N ASP A 327 -16.29 14.67 0.45
CA ASP A 327 -14.98 14.72 -0.23
C ASP A 327 -13.98 15.63 0.51
N ALA A 328 -14.47 16.62 1.27
CA ALA A 328 -13.63 17.59 1.97
C ALA A 328 -12.94 16.98 3.20
N SER A 329 -13.47 15.90 3.76
CA SER A 329 -12.99 15.27 4.99
C SER A 329 -12.19 13.99 4.74
N LYS A 330 -12.11 13.52 3.49
CA LYS A 330 -11.35 12.31 3.15
C LYS A 330 -9.88 12.45 3.55
N VAL A 331 -9.33 11.40 4.13
CA VAL A 331 -7.88 11.20 4.30
C VAL A 331 -7.31 10.49 3.06
N MET A 332 -5.99 10.47 2.91
CA MET A 332 -5.31 9.90 1.74
C MET A 332 -5.70 8.45 1.49
N THR A 333 -5.75 7.62 2.53
CA THR A 333 -6.12 6.20 2.41
C THR A 333 -7.50 6.05 1.79
N VAL A 334 -8.48 6.83 2.24
CA VAL A 334 -9.85 6.85 1.70
C VAL A 334 -9.87 7.41 0.28
N LYS A 335 -9.17 8.51 0.01
CA LYS A 335 -9.11 9.14 -1.32
C LYS A 335 -8.51 8.19 -2.36
N ILE A 336 -7.41 7.51 -2.02
CA ILE A 336 -6.77 6.50 -2.88
C ILE A 336 -7.73 5.33 -3.09
N ALA A 337 -8.38 4.84 -2.03
CA ALA A 337 -9.27 3.70 -2.12
C ALA A 337 -10.56 3.97 -2.91
N ASP A 338 -11.14 5.17 -2.81
CA ASP A 338 -12.44 5.47 -3.41
C ASP A 338 -12.31 6.08 -4.81
N ASP A 339 -11.29 6.93 -5.02
CA ASP A 339 -11.21 7.76 -6.22
C ASP A 339 -10.16 7.25 -7.23
N LEU A 340 -9.10 6.58 -6.77
CA LEU A 340 -8.01 6.12 -7.64
C LEU A 340 -8.11 4.64 -8.06
N LEU A 341 -8.92 3.84 -7.37
CA LEU A 341 -9.17 2.44 -7.76
C LEU A 341 -10.04 2.30 -9.02
N GLY A 342 -10.74 3.37 -9.40
CA GLY A 342 -11.75 3.37 -10.46
C GLY A 342 -12.93 2.43 -10.14
N SER A 343 -14.07 2.62 -10.80
CA SER A 343 -15.24 1.74 -10.59
C SER A 343 -15.05 0.30 -11.09
N ARG A 344 -13.94 0.02 -11.79
CA ARG A 344 -13.64 -1.28 -12.42
C ARG A 344 -12.35 -1.94 -11.89
N GLY A 345 -11.65 -1.35 -10.91
CA GLY A 345 -10.51 -1.98 -10.22
C GLY A 345 -9.27 -2.30 -11.08
N GLY A 346 -9.01 -1.51 -12.14
CA GLY A 346 -8.05 -1.86 -13.20
C GLY A 346 -6.72 -1.09 -13.20
N ASP A 347 -6.59 -0.01 -12.45
CA ASP A 347 -5.43 0.89 -12.55
C ASP A 347 -4.38 0.59 -11.47
N TRP A 348 -3.84 -0.63 -11.50
CA TRP A 348 -2.84 -1.13 -10.54
C TRP A 348 -1.55 -0.28 -10.49
N GLY A 349 -1.18 0.35 -11.60
CA GLY A 349 -0.04 1.29 -11.65
C GLY A 349 -0.26 2.50 -10.75
N ILE A 350 -1.45 3.10 -10.79
CA ILE A 350 -1.82 4.24 -9.95
C ILE A 350 -1.79 3.84 -8.47
N LEU A 351 -2.31 2.67 -8.12
CA LEU A 351 -2.27 2.17 -6.74
C LEU A 351 -0.86 1.95 -6.23
N ALA A 352 -0.01 1.32 -7.05
CA ALA A 352 1.38 1.07 -6.70
C ALA A 352 2.10 2.41 -6.45
N THR A 353 1.89 3.40 -7.32
CA THR A 353 2.41 4.76 -7.15
C THR A 353 1.86 5.45 -5.90
N ALA A 354 0.55 5.39 -5.66
CA ALA A 354 -0.08 6.01 -4.50
C ALA A 354 0.41 5.40 -3.18
N ALA A 355 0.54 4.08 -3.13
CA ALA A 355 1.11 3.37 -1.99
C ALA A 355 2.59 3.77 -1.77
N PHE A 356 3.38 3.80 -2.84
CA PHE A 356 4.80 4.18 -2.75
C PHE A 356 4.99 5.63 -2.26
N VAL A 357 4.22 6.57 -2.80
CA VAL A 357 4.22 7.98 -2.37
C VAL A 357 3.78 8.09 -0.91
N SER A 358 2.73 7.37 -0.50
CA SER A 358 2.24 7.39 0.89
C SER A 358 3.28 6.93 1.91
N ILE A 359 4.13 5.95 1.56
CA ILE A 359 5.19 5.41 2.44
C ILE A 359 6.28 6.46 2.76
N ALA A 360 6.45 7.50 1.94
CA ALA A 360 7.50 8.50 2.15
C ALA A 360 7.39 9.20 3.52
N VAL A 361 6.18 9.53 3.97
CA VAL A 361 5.96 10.22 5.25
C VAL A 361 6.28 9.33 6.47
N PRO A 362 5.72 8.10 6.59
CA PRO A 362 6.16 7.09 7.54
C PRO A 362 7.67 6.94 7.66
N LEU A 363 8.39 6.87 6.53
CA LEU A 363 9.85 6.73 6.52
C LEU A 363 10.54 7.96 7.10
N ILE A 364 10.12 9.17 6.71
CA ILE A 364 10.65 10.42 7.26
C ILE A 364 10.45 10.46 8.78
N VAL A 365 9.25 10.10 9.27
CA VAL A 365 8.96 10.04 10.71
C VAL A 365 9.86 9.01 11.38
N PHE A 366 9.95 7.79 10.87
CA PHE A 366 10.81 6.75 11.42
C PHE A 366 12.29 7.19 11.52
N PHE A 367 12.87 7.68 10.42
CA PHE A 367 14.27 8.13 10.41
C PHE A 367 14.51 9.38 11.27
N SER A 368 13.52 10.26 11.45
CA SER A 368 13.63 11.39 12.37
C SER A 368 13.64 10.93 13.84
N MET A 369 12.92 9.85 14.15
CA MET A 369 12.74 9.34 15.51
C MET A 369 13.74 8.25 15.91
N GLN A 370 14.45 7.63 14.95
CA GLN A 370 15.41 6.54 15.19
C GLN A 370 16.44 6.84 16.30
N ARG A 371 16.87 8.11 16.41
CA ARG A 371 17.85 8.54 17.43
C ARG A 371 17.39 8.32 18.87
N PHE A 372 16.07 8.33 19.11
CA PHE A 372 15.50 8.11 20.43
C PHE A 372 15.49 6.61 20.79
N LEU A 373 15.33 5.73 19.80
CA LEU A 373 15.39 4.28 19.99
C LEU A 373 16.81 3.82 20.35
N VAL A 374 17.83 4.34 19.65
CA VAL A 374 19.24 3.95 19.87
C VAL A 374 19.74 4.34 21.27
N ARG A 375 19.32 5.50 21.79
CA ARG A 375 19.70 5.95 23.14
C ARG A 375 19.15 5.05 24.26
N GLY A 376 17.97 4.46 24.07
CA GLY A 376 17.37 3.52 25.05
C GLY A 376 18.14 2.21 25.17
N LEU A 377 18.68 1.70 24.06
CA LEU A 377 19.49 0.47 24.06
C LEU A 377 20.85 0.65 24.78
N LEU A 378 21.45 1.84 24.68
CA LEU A 378 22.75 2.14 25.30
C LEU A 378 22.64 2.37 26.81
N ALA A 379 21.54 2.96 27.29
CA ALA A 379 21.30 3.21 28.70
C ALA A 379 21.16 1.91 29.53
N GLY A 380 20.69 0.80 28.92
CA GLY A 380 20.60 -0.50 29.57
C GLY A 380 21.90 -1.33 29.57
N SER A 381 22.95 -0.87 28.89
CA SER A 381 24.23 -1.60 28.78
C SER A 381 25.25 -1.26 29.86
N VAL A 382 24.98 -0.24 30.68
CA VAL A 382 25.78 0.08 31.86
C VAL A 382 25.24 -0.74 33.03
N LYS A 383 25.76 -1.96 33.18
CA LYS A 383 25.70 -2.74 34.41
C LYS A 383 27.11 -2.93 34.95
#